data_AF-A0A9W8UWN2-F1
#
_entry.id   AF-A0A9W8UWN2-F1
#
_cell.length_a   1.000
_cell.length_b   1.000
_cell.length_c   1.000
_cell.angle_alpha   90.00
_cell.angle_beta   90.00
_cell.angle_gamma   90.00
#
_symmetry.space_group_name_H-M   'P 1'
#
loop_
_entity.id
_entity.type
_entity.pdbx_description
1 polymer ?
#
loop_
_entity_poly.entity_id
_entity_poly.type
_entity_poly.pdbx_seq_one_letter_code
_entity_poly.pdbx_strand_id
1 'polypeptide(L)'
;MLLNSRGERVYIGGAASISFLQIVRDLVSQQIGPSAFSHNEKSDRMLEVETPQANAPEPEVNAMDLDGEQKLRYLRSYYAVTEALIHVFDPSELEALLMSPDKIMTPDGISSLPSLKQASIDLVIAIGAQCDSPASAKSIGQASFRNARRQAFMGFLEDPDIDMVRTFLLMAFYMLGECRRNAAFMYLGIAAKAALALGLHSRDSYAKKPGPADQLR
;
A
#
# COMPACT_ATOMS: atom_id res chain seq x y z
N MET A 1 22.35 -1.24 11.39
CA MET A 1 21.42 -2.36 11.09
C MET A 1 20.54 -2.54 12.31
N LEU A 2 19.28 -2.96 12.13
CA LEU A 2 18.39 -3.34 13.23
C LEU A 2 17.86 -4.75 13.00
N LEU A 3 17.41 -5.40 14.06
CA LEU A 3 16.74 -6.70 14.02
C LEU A 3 15.27 -6.49 13.65
N ASN A 4 14.78 -7.27 12.68
CA ASN A 4 13.34 -7.39 12.46
C ASN A 4 12.68 -8.21 13.58
N SER A 5 11.36 -8.38 13.51
CA SER A 5 10.60 -9.18 14.48
C SER A 5 11.08 -10.64 14.57
N ARG A 6 11.59 -11.20 13.47
CA ARG A 6 12.18 -12.55 13.39
C ARG A 6 13.63 -12.64 13.90
N GLY A 7 14.24 -11.53 14.32
CA GLY A 7 15.62 -11.48 14.79
C GLY A 7 16.67 -11.43 13.67
N GLU A 8 16.29 -11.17 12.42
CA GLU A 8 17.21 -11.04 11.29
C GLU A 8 17.70 -9.58 11.16
N ARG A 9 18.97 -9.40 10.79
CA ARG A 9 19.55 -8.06 10.59
C ARG A 9 19.05 -7.42 9.29
N VAL A 10 18.43 -6.25 9.41
CA VAL A 10 17.94 -5.40 8.32
C VAL A 10 18.76 -4.12 8.25
N TYR A 11 19.13 -3.74 7.04
CA TYR A 11 19.81 -2.47 6.78
C TYR A 11 18.80 -1.33 6.73
N ILE A 12 19.01 -0.29 7.54
CA ILE A 12 18.10 0.85 7.69
C ILE A 12 18.50 2.03 6.77
N GLY A 13 19.78 2.10 6.36
CA GLY A 13 20.32 3.23 5.60
C GLY A 13 20.62 4.46 6.46
N GLY A 14 21.67 5.21 6.13
CA GLY A 14 22.11 6.38 6.94
C GLY A 14 21.09 7.53 7.01
N ALA A 15 20.19 7.62 6.03
CA ALA A 15 19.22 8.73 5.90
C ALA A 15 17.83 8.43 6.50
N ALA A 16 17.58 7.23 7.04
CA ALA A 16 16.29 6.94 7.65
C ALA A 16 16.13 7.70 8.98
N SER A 17 14.91 8.12 9.31
CA SER A 17 14.57 8.75 10.59
C SER A 17 14.94 7.91 11.81
N ILE A 18 15.02 6.58 11.66
CA ILE A 18 15.49 5.68 12.73
C ILE A 18 17.02 5.78 12.94
N SER A 19 17.78 6.09 11.90
CA SER A 19 19.22 6.35 12.02
C SER A 19 19.50 7.62 12.83
N PHE A 20 18.61 8.61 12.77
CA PHE A 20 18.68 9.77 13.66
C PHE A 20 18.52 9.39 15.13
N LEU A 21 17.55 8.52 15.47
CA LEU A 21 17.38 8.05 16.85
C LEU A 21 18.63 7.27 17.32
N GLN A 22 19.25 6.47 16.44
CA GLN A 22 20.51 5.79 16.75
C GLN A 22 21.62 6.81 17.05
N ILE A 23 21.77 7.84 16.21
CA ILE A 23 22.74 8.93 16.42
C ILE A 23 22.51 9.64 17.75
N VAL A 24 21.25 9.95 18.09
CA VAL A 24 20.90 10.59 19.36
C VAL A 24 21.26 9.69 20.54
N ARG A 25 20.97 8.37 20.45
CA ARG A 25 21.34 7.40 21.49
C ARG A 25 22.86 7.30 21.66
N ASP A 26 23.61 7.25 20.56
CA ASP A 26 25.07 7.19 20.57
C ASP A 26 25.67 8.46 21.19
N LEU A 27 25.16 9.64 20.79
CA LEU A 27 25.60 10.91 21.35
C LEU A 27 25.33 11.00 22.86
N VAL A 28 24.13 10.62 23.29
CA VAL A 28 23.77 10.58 24.72
C VAL A 28 24.70 9.62 25.47
N SER A 29 24.96 8.43 24.93
CA SER A 29 25.87 7.47 25.55
C SER A 29 27.30 8.01 25.69
N GLN A 30 27.77 8.79 24.71
CA GLN A 30 29.11 9.40 24.74
C GLN A 30 29.21 10.54 25.76
N GLN A 31 28.15 11.31 25.97
CA GLN A 31 28.18 12.50 26.84
C GLN A 31 27.85 12.20 28.31
N ILE A 32 26.89 11.31 28.57
CA ILE A 32 26.40 11.03 29.94
C ILE A 32 26.54 9.56 30.35
N GLY A 33 27.13 8.72 29.51
CA GLY A 33 27.28 7.29 29.75
C GLY A 33 26.04 6.47 29.36
N PRO A 34 26.15 5.12 29.42
CA PRO A 34 25.06 4.24 29.05
C PRO A 34 23.87 4.40 30.01
N SER A 35 22.69 4.61 29.42
CA SER A 35 21.40 4.75 30.09
C SER A 35 20.34 3.89 29.42
N ALA A 36 19.20 3.69 30.10
CA ALA A 36 18.03 2.98 29.55
C ALA A 36 17.47 3.59 28.26
N PHE A 37 17.82 4.84 27.94
CA PHE A 37 17.50 5.47 26.67
C PHE A 37 18.48 5.06 25.55
N SER A 38 19.79 5.07 25.85
CA SER A 38 20.86 4.75 24.89
C SER A 38 21.04 3.25 24.63
N HIS A 39 20.87 2.43 25.68
CA HIS A 39 21.03 0.98 25.66
C HIS A 39 19.79 0.37 26.31
N ASN A 40 18.94 -0.23 25.49
CA ASN A 40 17.77 -0.97 25.92
C ASN A 40 17.76 -2.27 25.11
N GLU A 41 17.27 -3.37 25.67
CA GLU A 41 17.11 -4.65 24.95
C GLU A 41 16.32 -4.51 23.64
N LYS A 42 15.51 -3.44 23.51
CA LYS A 42 14.72 -3.12 22.32
C LYS A 42 15.35 -2.08 21.39
N SER A 43 16.49 -1.47 21.73
CA SER A 43 17.11 -0.41 20.91
C SER A 43 17.52 -0.92 19.52
N ASP A 44 17.88 -2.20 19.45
CA ASP A 44 18.29 -2.86 18.21
C ASP A 44 17.13 -3.51 17.47
N ARG A 45 15.90 -3.45 18.00
CA ARG A 45 14.71 -3.98 17.32
C ARG A 45 14.00 -2.89 16.55
N MET A 46 13.70 -3.19 15.30
CA MET A 46 12.91 -2.32 14.44
C MET A 46 11.45 -2.27 14.94
N LEU A 47 10.88 -1.08 14.96
CA LEU A 47 9.47 -0.84 15.26
C LEU A 47 8.62 -1.24 14.05
N GLU A 48 8.36 -2.54 13.90
CA GLU A 48 7.40 -3.08 12.95
C GLU A 48 6.37 -3.96 13.67
N VAL A 49 5.12 -3.88 13.24
CA VAL A 49 4.07 -4.78 13.71
C VAL A 49 4.30 -6.16 13.09
N GLU A 50 4.33 -7.19 13.94
CA GLU A 50 4.41 -8.57 13.46
C GLU A 50 3.23 -8.90 12.57
N THR A 51 3.51 -9.59 11.47
CA THR A 51 2.43 -10.08 10.60
C THR A 51 1.75 -11.22 11.36
N PRO A 52 0.43 -11.17 11.62
CA PRO A 52 -0.29 -12.36 12.04
C PRO A 52 0.05 -13.48 11.05
N GLN A 53 0.36 -14.68 11.57
CA GLN A 53 0.84 -15.78 10.74
C GLN A 53 -0.07 -15.95 9.51
N ALA A 54 0.53 -16.09 8.33
CA ALA A 54 -0.18 -16.22 7.05
C ALA A 54 -1.20 -17.38 7.01
N ASN A 55 -1.16 -18.28 8.00
CA ASN A 55 -1.97 -19.49 8.11
C ASN A 55 -3.06 -19.42 9.19
N ALA A 56 -3.30 -18.27 9.83
CA ALA A 56 -4.42 -18.14 10.77
C ALA A 56 -5.75 -18.16 9.99
N PRO A 57 -6.72 -19.02 10.36
CA PRO A 57 -8.06 -18.99 9.76
C PRO A 57 -8.79 -17.73 10.25
N GLU A 58 -8.66 -16.65 9.49
CA GLU A 58 -9.41 -15.40 9.70
C GLU A 58 -10.62 -15.33 8.77
N PRO A 59 -11.78 -14.83 9.24
CA PRO A 59 -13.02 -14.82 8.47
C PRO A 59 -12.82 -14.13 7.11
N GLU A 60 -13.22 -14.80 6.03
CA GLU A 60 -13.27 -14.20 4.70
C GLU A 60 -14.43 -13.21 4.66
N VAL A 61 -14.11 -11.92 4.63
CA VAL A 61 -15.08 -10.88 4.28
C VAL A 61 -14.82 -10.53 2.82
N ASN A 62 -15.76 -10.83 1.93
CA ASN A 62 -15.69 -10.29 0.57
C ASN A 62 -16.11 -8.83 0.62
N ALA A 63 -15.35 -7.94 -0.03
CA ALA A 63 -15.76 -6.53 -0.14
C ALA A 63 -17.12 -6.39 -0.87
N MET A 64 -17.52 -7.39 -1.67
CA MET A 64 -18.86 -7.46 -2.25
C MET A 64 -19.98 -7.58 -1.21
N ASP A 65 -19.74 -8.21 -0.06
CA ASP A 65 -20.74 -8.44 0.99
C ASP A 65 -21.01 -7.19 1.85
N LEU A 66 -20.23 -6.12 1.65
CA LEU A 66 -20.45 -4.83 2.30
C LEU A 66 -21.67 -4.11 1.70
N ASP A 67 -22.47 -3.51 2.57
CA ASP A 67 -23.58 -2.66 2.14
C ASP A 67 -23.06 -1.41 1.40
N GLY A 68 -23.90 -0.85 0.52
CA GLY A 68 -23.55 0.34 -0.27
C GLY A 68 -23.15 1.54 0.59
N GLU A 69 -23.79 1.71 1.75
CA GLU A 69 -23.44 2.78 2.70
C GLU A 69 -22.04 2.56 3.30
N GLN A 70 -21.68 1.32 3.64
CA GLN A 70 -20.36 0.98 4.17
C GLN A 70 -19.27 1.21 3.12
N LYS A 71 -19.51 0.81 1.87
CA LYS A 71 -18.59 1.06 0.75
C LYS A 71 -18.34 2.55 0.56
N LEU A 72 -19.40 3.36 0.56
CA LEU A 72 -19.29 4.82 0.40
C LEU A 72 -18.58 5.47 1.59
N ARG A 73 -18.82 5.00 2.82
CA ARG A 73 -18.11 5.47 4.02
C ARG A 73 -16.61 5.22 3.91
N TYR A 74 -16.19 4.00 3.57
CA TYR A 74 -14.77 3.68 3.41
C TYR A 74 -14.13 4.41 2.23
N LEU A 75 -14.86 4.59 1.12
CA LEU A 75 -14.40 5.40 -0.01
C LEU A 75 -14.10 6.85 0.40
N ARG A 76 -14.98 7.47 1.19
CA ARG A 76 -14.75 8.83 1.71
C ARG A 76 -13.52 8.89 2.61
N SER A 77 -13.37 7.93 3.52
CA SER A 77 -12.18 7.84 4.38
C SER A 77 -10.90 7.65 3.58
N TYR A 78 -10.94 6.83 2.52
CA TYR A 78 -9.83 6.63 1.60
C TYR A 78 -9.42 7.95 0.93
N TYR A 79 -10.36 8.71 0.37
CA TYR A 79 -10.03 10.01 -0.24
C TYR A 79 -9.44 10.97 0.78
N ALA A 80 -10.04 11.08 1.97
CA ALA A 80 -9.57 11.99 3.01
C ALA A 80 -8.09 11.79 3.40
N VAL A 81 -7.58 10.56 3.30
CA VAL A 81 -6.18 10.24 3.64
C VAL A 81 -5.24 10.20 2.42
N THR A 82 -5.76 10.12 1.20
CA THR A 82 -4.95 9.97 -0.02
C THR A 82 -4.93 11.20 -0.92
N GLU A 83 -5.92 12.10 -0.83
CA GLU A 83 -6.14 13.21 -1.77
C GLU A 83 -4.89 14.08 -2.01
N ALA A 84 -4.14 14.40 -0.96
CA ALA A 84 -2.94 15.24 -1.06
C ALA A 84 -1.64 14.47 -1.35
N LEU A 85 -1.70 13.13 -1.49
CA LEU A 85 -0.53 12.25 -1.54
C LEU A 85 -0.51 11.35 -2.77
N ILE A 86 -1.61 10.65 -3.05
CA ILE A 86 -1.70 9.60 -4.07
C ILE A 86 -3.03 9.73 -4.81
N HIS A 87 -2.97 10.14 -6.08
CA HIS A 87 -4.14 10.25 -6.95
C HIS A 87 -4.07 9.22 -8.08
N VAL A 88 -4.45 7.98 -7.79
CA VAL A 88 -4.33 6.83 -8.72
C VAL A 88 -5.54 6.61 -9.63
N PHE A 89 -6.73 7.03 -9.20
CA PHE A 89 -8.00 6.85 -9.91
C PHE A 89 -8.69 8.20 -10.10
N ASP A 90 -9.45 8.32 -11.18
CA ASP A 90 -10.45 9.38 -11.26
C ASP A 90 -11.60 9.09 -10.28
N PRO A 91 -12.15 10.10 -9.58
CA PRO A 91 -13.21 9.87 -8.61
C PRO A 91 -14.44 9.15 -9.18
N SER A 92 -14.83 9.50 -10.41
CA SER A 92 -15.97 8.89 -11.08
C SER A 92 -15.69 7.45 -11.55
N GLU A 93 -14.44 7.17 -11.97
CA GLU A 93 -13.98 5.82 -12.30
C GLU A 93 -14.10 4.90 -11.08
N LEU A 94 -13.61 5.35 -9.92
CA LEU A 94 -13.58 4.54 -8.72
C LEU A 94 -14.97 4.31 -8.11
N GLU A 95 -15.82 5.33 -8.11
CA GLU A 95 -17.22 5.18 -7.68
C GLU A 95 -17.98 4.18 -8.55
N ALA A 96 -17.80 4.23 -9.88
CA ALA A 96 -18.42 3.28 -10.80
C ALA A 96 -17.94 1.84 -10.54
N LEU A 97 -16.63 1.66 -10.32
CA LEU A 97 -16.04 0.35 -10.01
C LEU A 97 -16.56 -0.22 -8.68
N LEU A 98 -16.74 0.61 -7.66
CA LEU A 98 -17.25 0.19 -6.34
C LEU A 98 -18.74 -0.13 -6.32
N MET A 99 -19.54 0.66 -7.04
CA MET A 99 -21.01 0.58 -7.00
C MET A 99 -21.61 -0.35 -8.06
N SER A 100 -20.82 -0.78 -9.05
CA SER A 100 -21.30 -1.66 -10.12
C SER A 100 -20.30 -2.73 -10.56
N PRO A 101 -19.82 -3.58 -9.64
CA PRO A 101 -18.85 -4.62 -9.98
C PRO A 101 -19.40 -5.65 -11.00
N ASP A 102 -20.71 -5.88 -11.01
CA ASP A 102 -21.37 -6.90 -11.86
C ASP A 102 -21.75 -6.41 -13.27
N LYS A 103 -21.54 -5.13 -13.60
CA LYS A 103 -22.04 -4.52 -14.85
C LYS A 103 -21.06 -4.51 -16.02
N ILE A 104 -19.84 -5.03 -15.86
CA ILE A 104 -18.98 -5.28 -17.02
C ILE A 104 -19.50 -6.58 -17.64
N MET A 105 -20.59 -6.51 -18.41
CA MET A 105 -21.10 -7.61 -19.23
C MET A 105 -20.54 -7.44 -20.64
N THR A 106 -19.55 -8.24 -21.01
CA THR A 106 -19.29 -8.50 -22.43
C THR A 106 -20.21 -9.61 -22.94
N PRO A 107 -20.52 -9.67 -24.25
CA PRO A 107 -21.48 -10.64 -24.83
C PRO A 107 -21.19 -12.12 -24.57
N ASP A 108 -19.97 -12.49 -24.14
CA ASP A 108 -19.48 -13.88 -24.10
C ASP A 108 -19.43 -14.54 -22.69
N GLY A 109 -20.20 -14.05 -21.72
CA GLY A 109 -20.34 -14.68 -20.40
C GLY A 109 -19.44 -14.08 -19.31
N ILE A 110 -19.79 -14.41 -18.06
CA ILE A 110 -19.37 -13.79 -16.78
C ILE A 110 -17.94 -13.24 -16.82
N SER A 111 -17.77 -11.96 -17.17
CA SER A 111 -16.49 -11.27 -17.06
C SER A 111 -16.32 -10.81 -15.62
N SER A 112 -15.59 -11.60 -14.83
CA SER A 112 -15.04 -11.09 -13.57
C SER A 112 -14.12 -9.90 -13.88
N LEU A 113 -14.21 -8.83 -13.09
CA LEU A 113 -13.23 -7.75 -13.10
C LEU A 113 -11.80 -8.31 -13.16
N PRO A 114 -10.88 -7.71 -13.94
CA PRO A 114 -9.46 -8.10 -13.91
C PRO A 114 -8.95 -8.13 -12.46
N SER A 115 -8.12 -9.11 -12.13
CA SER A 115 -7.66 -9.35 -10.75
C SER A 115 -7.05 -8.11 -10.10
N LEU A 116 -6.26 -7.32 -10.83
CA LEU A 116 -5.66 -6.08 -10.32
C LEU A 116 -6.68 -4.96 -10.06
N LYS A 117 -7.73 -4.87 -10.88
CA LYS A 117 -8.84 -3.92 -10.62
C LYS A 117 -9.64 -4.35 -9.39
N GLN A 118 -9.91 -5.65 -9.25
CA GLN A 118 -10.53 -6.19 -8.04
C GLN A 118 -9.65 -5.93 -6.81
N ALA A 119 -8.35 -6.13 -6.93
CA ALA A 119 -7.39 -5.85 -5.86
C ALA A 119 -7.41 -4.37 -5.46
N SER A 120 -7.50 -3.46 -6.43
CA SER A 120 -7.57 -2.03 -6.18
C SER A 120 -8.84 -1.64 -5.42
N ILE A 121 -9.99 -2.23 -5.75
CA ILE A 121 -11.26 -2.03 -5.02
C ILE A 121 -11.09 -2.49 -3.56
N ASP A 122 -10.57 -3.70 -3.37
CA ASP A 122 -10.32 -4.26 -2.04
C ASP A 122 -9.33 -3.39 -1.24
N LEU A 123 -8.32 -2.78 -1.88
CA LEU A 123 -7.36 -1.88 -1.23
C LEU A 123 -7.98 -0.54 -0.82
N VAL A 124 -8.86 0.02 -1.64
CA VAL A 124 -9.59 1.24 -1.29
C VAL A 124 -10.45 1.01 -0.07
N ILE A 125 -11.16 -0.12 -0.01
CA ILE A 125 -11.91 -0.52 1.19
C ILE A 125 -10.97 -0.76 2.37
N ALA A 126 -9.84 -1.43 2.15
CA ALA A 126 -8.89 -1.74 3.22
C ALA A 126 -8.31 -0.47 3.88
N ILE A 127 -7.87 0.49 3.07
CA ILE A 127 -7.35 1.79 3.53
C ILE A 127 -8.46 2.60 4.20
N GLY A 128 -9.64 2.65 3.58
CA GLY A 128 -10.79 3.34 4.15
C GLY A 128 -11.17 2.81 5.53
N ALA A 129 -11.21 1.48 5.70
CA ALA A 129 -11.49 0.83 6.98
C ALA A 129 -10.36 1.04 8.00
N GLN A 130 -9.10 1.02 7.57
CA GLN A 130 -7.92 1.28 8.42
C GLN A 130 -7.97 2.67 9.07
N CYS A 131 -8.43 3.68 8.33
CA CYS A 131 -8.50 5.05 8.82
C CYS A 131 -9.84 5.40 9.49
N ASP A 132 -10.85 4.54 9.37
CA ASP A 132 -12.19 4.77 9.91
C ASP A 132 -12.30 4.43 11.41
N SER A 133 -11.86 3.23 11.82
CA SER A 133 -11.80 2.87 13.24
C SER A 133 -10.88 1.67 13.49
N PRO A 134 -10.32 1.48 14.71
CA PRO A 134 -9.52 0.30 15.02
C PRO A 134 -10.28 -1.03 14.87
N ALA A 135 -11.60 -1.01 15.09
CA ALA A 135 -12.44 -2.19 14.94
C ALA A 135 -12.61 -2.58 13.47
N SER A 136 -12.93 -1.61 12.60
CA SER A 136 -13.05 -1.82 11.15
C SER A 136 -11.70 -2.14 10.50
N ALA A 137 -10.61 -1.53 10.97
CA ALA A 137 -9.25 -1.86 10.54
C ALA A 137 -8.94 -3.36 10.71
N LYS A 138 -9.28 -3.91 11.89
CA LYS A 138 -9.03 -5.32 12.22
C LYS A 138 -9.97 -6.29 11.52
N SER A 139 -11.24 -5.95 11.34
CA SER A 139 -12.21 -6.85 10.70
C SER A 139 -12.20 -6.72 9.17
N ILE A 140 -12.63 -5.57 8.67
CA ILE A 140 -12.79 -5.31 7.23
C ILE A 140 -11.44 -5.02 6.58
N GLY A 141 -10.63 -4.17 7.19
CA GLY A 141 -9.35 -3.73 6.64
C GLY A 141 -8.41 -4.89 6.32
N GLN A 142 -8.18 -5.75 7.30
CA GLN A 142 -7.31 -6.93 7.15
C GLN A 142 -7.88 -7.96 6.15
N ALA A 143 -9.19 -8.22 6.19
CA ALA A 143 -9.83 -9.16 5.27
C ALA A 143 -9.77 -8.68 3.81
N SER A 144 -10.12 -7.42 3.55
CA SER A 144 -10.04 -6.80 2.23
C SER A 144 -8.59 -6.75 1.73
N PHE A 145 -7.62 -6.38 2.58
CA PHE A 145 -6.21 -6.40 2.18
C PHE A 145 -5.72 -7.80 1.83
N ARG A 146 -6.16 -8.84 2.54
CA ARG A 146 -5.82 -10.24 2.25
C ARG A 146 -6.34 -10.65 0.87
N ASN A 147 -7.58 -10.29 0.54
CA ASN A 147 -8.17 -10.53 -0.77
C ASN A 147 -7.42 -9.77 -1.88
N ALA A 148 -7.15 -8.48 -1.66
CA ALA A 148 -6.36 -7.68 -2.58
C ALA A 148 -4.99 -8.28 -2.85
N ARG A 149 -4.28 -8.70 -1.81
CA ARG A 149 -2.96 -9.34 -1.95
C ARG A 149 -3.05 -10.63 -2.76
N ARG A 150 -4.05 -11.48 -2.52
CA ARG A 150 -4.25 -12.71 -3.32
C ARG A 150 -4.43 -12.38 -4.79
N GLN A 151 -5.27 -11.39 -5.11
CA GLN A 151 -5.55 -10.96 -6.48
C GLN A 151 -4.34 -10.29 -7.15
N ALA A 152 -3.62 -9.42 -6.44
CA ALA A 152 -2.46 -8.68 -6.93
C ALA A 152 -1.30 -9.59 -7.34
N PHE A 153 -1.17 -10.77 -6.72
CA PHE A 153 -0.11 -11.73 -7.00
C PHE A 153 -0.53 -12.89 -7.92
N MET A 154 -1.77 -12.93 -8.42
CA MET A 154 -2.23 -14.03 -9.30
C MET A 154 -1.39 -14.19 -10.58
N GLY A 155 -0.93 -13.08 -11.17
CA GLY A 155 -0.11 -13.08 -12.39
C GLY A 155 1.39 -13.00 -12.16
N PHE A 156 1.88 -13.34 -10.95
CA PHE A 156 3.31 -13.41 -10.59
C PHE A 156 4.18 -12.18 -10.90
N LEU A 157 3.58 -11.02 -11.15
CA LEU A 157 4.27 -9.75 -11.49
C LEU A 157 4.96 -9.76 -12.87
N GLU A 158 4.52 -10.61 -13.80
CA GLU A 158 5.20 -10.81 -15.09
C GLU A 158 4.94 -9.69 -16.10
N ASP A 159 3.68 -9.25 -16.22
CA ASP A 159 3.26 -8.25 -17.21
C ASP A 159 2.86 -6.93 -16.51
N PRO A 160 3.74 -5.92 -16.45
CA PRO A 160 3.41 -4.65 -15.82
C PRO A 160 2.41 -3.85 -16.63
N ASP A 161 1.33 -3.42 -15.97
CA ASP A 161 0.34 -2.49 -16.51
C ASP A 161 0.05 -1.34 -15.52
N ILE A 162 -0.80 -0.40 -15.93
CA ILE A 162 -1.16 0.75 -15.08
C ILE A 162 -1.84 0.30 -13.80
N ASP A 163 -2.68 -0.74 -13.86
CA ASP A 163 -3.41 -1.24 -12.71
C ASP A 163 -2.47 -1.90 -11.69
N MET A 164 -1.36 -2.49 -12.13
CA MET A 164 -0.27 -2.97 -11.28
C MET A 164 0.38 -1.82 -10.53
N VAL A 165 0.74 -0.73 -11.23
CA VAL A 165 1.32 0.46 -10.58
C VAL A 165 0.39 0.99 -9.50
N ARG A 166 -0.90 1.16 -9.83
CA ARG A 166 -1.93 1.65 -8.91
C ARG A 166 -2.10 0.71 -7.70
N THR A 167 -2.24 -0.59 -7.95
CA THR A 167 -2.42 -1.61 -6.91
C THR A 167 -1.25 -1.62 -5.95
N PHE A 168 0.00 -1.69 -6.45
CA PHE A 168 1.17 -1.77 -5.59
C PHE A 168 1.48 -0.46 -4.85
N LEU A 169 1.10 0.70 -5.40
CA LEU A 169 1.13 1.98 -4.66
C LEU A 169 0.16 1.95 -3.47
N LEU A 170 -1.08 1.49 -3.69
CA LEU A 170 -2.08 1.37 -2.63
C LEU A 170 -1.69 0.33 -1.57
N MET A 171 -1.12 -0.80 -1.98
CA MET A 171 -0.56 -1.77 -1.04
C MET A 171 0.53 -1.14 -0.18
N ALA A 172 1.46 -0.38 -0.79
CA ALA A 172 2.51 0.31 -0.04
C ALA A 172 1.92 1.28 1.00
N PHE A 173 0.91 2.07 0.62
CA PHE A 173 0.22 3.00 1.51
C PHE A 173 -0.45 2.29 2.70
N TYR A 174 -1.23 1.23 2.44
CA TYR A 174 -1.86 0.43 3.49
C TYR A 174 -0.83 -0.15 4.48
N MET A 175 0.30 -0.66 3.96
CA MET A 175 1.36 -1.23 4.78
C MET A 175 2.05 -0.18 5.68
N LEU A 176 2.11 1.09 5.25
CA LEU A 176 2.59 2.18 6.10
C LEU A 176 1.64 2.41 7.28
N GLY A 177 0.31 2.37 7.04
CA GLY A 177 -0.70 2.46 8.09
C GLY A 177 -0.62 1.33 9.12
N GLU A 178 -0.31 0.10 8.68
CA GLU A 178 -0.07 -1.05 9.56
C GLU A 178 1.30 -1.01 10.27
N CYS A 179 2.08 0.06 10.09
CA CYS A 179 3.46 0.15 10.59
C CYS A 179 4.37 -1.01 10.13
N ARG A 180 4.17 -1.50 8.91
CA ARG A 180 4.93 -2.60 8.29
C ARG A 180 5.80 -2.06 7.14
N ARG A 181 6.80 -1.25 7.52
CA ARG A 181 7.63 -0.44 6.61
C ARG A 181 8.36 -1.27 5.56
N ASN A 182 8.92 -2.42 5.90
CA ASN A 182 9.63 -3.27 4.95
C ASN A 182 8.71 -3.74 3.83
N ALA A 183 7.51 -4.20 4.16
CA ALA A 183 6.54 -4.61 3.16
C ALA A 183 6.08 -3.41 2.31
N ALA A 184 5.85 -2.25 2.94
CA ALA A 184 5.57 -1.02 2.20
C ALA A 184 6.68 -0.67 1.20
N PHE A 185 7.94 -0.76 1.63
CA PHE A 185 9.11 -0.50 0.79
C PHE A 185 9.20 -1.48 -0.39
N MET A 186 8.96 -2.77 -0.16
CA MET A 186 8.94 -3.77 -1.22
C MET A 186 7.84 -3.49 -2.25
N TYR A 187 6.61 -3.19 -1.81
CA TYR A 187 5.51 -2.88 -2.72
C TYR A 187 5.74 -1.58 -3.49
N LEU A 188 6.29 -0.55 -2.85
CA LEU A 188 6.68 0.68 -3.52
C LEU A 188 7.75 0.42 -4.59
N GLY A 189 8.70 -0.47 -4.31
CA GLY A 189 9.70 -0.91 -5.29
C GLY A 189 9.09 -1.56 -6.52
N ILE A 190 8.08 -2.43 -6.34
CA ILE A 190 7.35 -3.06 -7.44
C ILE A 190 6.64 -1.99 -8.28
N ALA A 191 5.88 -1.09 -7.64
CA ALA A 191 5.18 -0.01 -8.33
C ALA A 191 6.14 0.89 -9.13
N ALA A 192 7.28 1.26 -8.55
CA ALA A 192 8.29 2.08 -9.22
C ALA A 192 8.89 1.36 -10.44
N LYS A 193 9.19 0.05 -10.34
CA LYS A 193 9.72 -0.73 -11.45
C LYS A 193 8.70 -0.91 -12.57
N ALA A 194 7.43 -1.18 -12.24
CA ALA A 194 6.35 -1.24 -13.22
C ALA A 194 6.17 0.11 -13.94
N ALA A 195 6.16 1.22 -13.21
CA ALA A 195 6.04 2.57 -13.78
C ALA A 195 7.22 2.91 -14.72
N LEU A 196 8.44 2.50 -14.36
CA LEU A 196 9.61 2.65 -15.21
C LEU A 196 9.50 1.82 -16.49
N ALA A 197 9.08 0.55 -16.38
CA ALA A 197 8.90 -0.35 -17.53
C ALA A 197 7.85 0.16 -18.51
N LEU A 198 6.78 0.77 -18.00
CA LEU A 198 5.72 1.43 -18.79
C LEU A 198 6.13 2.78 -19.38
N GLY A 199 7.33 3.28 -19.05
CA GLY A 199 7.80 4.57 -19.56
C GLY A 199 7.11 5.78 -18.95
N LEU A 200 6.44 5.68 -17.80
CA LEU A 200 5.72 6.81 -17.15
C LEU A 200 6.63 7.96 -16.70
N HIS A 201 7.94 7.71 -16.67
CA HIS A 201 8.94 8.73 -16.40
C HIS A 201 9.29 9.56 -17.64
N SER A 202 8.98 9.07 -18.86
CA SER A 202 9.31 9.74 -20.11
C SER A 202 8.17 10.64 -20.57
N ARG A 203 8.49 11.88 -20.94
CA ARG A 203 7.53 12.82 -21.53
C ARG A 203 6.98 12.34 -22.87
N ASP A 204 7.78 11.58 -23.62
CA ASP A 204 7.38 11.04 -24.92
C ASP A 204 6.17 10.11 -24.79
N SER A 205 6.05 9.42 -23.65
CA SER A 205 4.90 8.56 -23.33
C SER A 205 3.57 9.33 -23.21
N TYR A 206 3.63 10.65 -23.02
CA TYR A 206 2.47 11.54 -22.88
C TYR A 206 2.24 12.44 -24.11
N ALA A 207 3.11 12.38 -25.12
CA ALA A 207 3.23 13.37 -26.19
C ALA A 207 2.14 13.34 -27.27
N LYS A 208 0.93 12.80 -27.02
CA LYS A 208 -0.18 12.92 -27.99
C LYS A 208 -0.71 14.36 -28.12
N LYS A 209 -0.38 15.25 -27.16
CA LYS A 209 -0.50 16.73 -27.25
C LYS A 209 0.61 17.39 -26.42
N PRO A 210 1.81 17.62 -26.96
CA PRO A 210 2.89 18.29 -26.22
C PRO A 210 2.44 19.69 -25.81
N GLY A 211 2.68 20.07 -24.56
CA GLY A 211 2.47 21.43 -24.11
C GLY A 211 3.44 22.39 -24.83
N PRO A 212 3.21 23.71 -24.80
CA PRO A 212 4.11 24.67 -25.46
C PRO A 212 5.57 24.58 -24.97
N ALA A 213 5.80 24.08 -23.75
CA ALA A 213 7.14 23.83 -23.20
C ALA A 213 7.85 22.61 -23.80
N ASP A 214 7.12 21.69 -24.44
CA ASP A 214 7.66 20.48 -25.06
C ASP A 214 7.96 20.67 -26.56
N GLN A 215 7.51 21.77 -27.16
CA GLN A 215 7.73 22.12 -28.57
C GLN A 215 9.04 22.91 -28.82
N LEU A 216 9.76 23.29 -27.76
CA LEU A 216 10.95 24.15 -27.82
C LEU A 216 12.28 23.37 -27.83
N ARG A 217 12.26 22.08 -28.18
CA ARG A 217 13.46 21.25 -28.34
C ARG A 217 13.64 20.80 -29.77
#